data_AF-A0A093YIZ6-F1
#
_entry.id   AF-A0A093YIZ6-F1
#
_cell.length_a   1.000
_cell.length_b   1.000
_cell.length_c   1.000
_cell.angle_alpha   90.00
_cell.angle_beta   90.00
_cell.angle_gamma   90.00
#
_symmetry.space_group_name_H-M   'P 1'
#
loop_
_entity.id
_entity.type
_entity.pdbx_description
1 polymer ?
#
loop_
_entity_poly.entity_id
_entity_poly.type
_entity_poly.pdbx_seq_one_letter_code
_entity_poly.pdbx_strand_id
1 'polypeptide(L)'
;MLDQITHEPAFDQLRTKEQLGYVVFSGARTTSTTIGYRFIVQSERTPEYLEGRIDSFLANYLPTLKNMSDSEFEGHQRSLVTKRMEKLKNLDQESSRLWTHVASDYFDFDLSYEDAASVKALTKKEMVEFFEHYISPSSPSRAKLAVHLRAQGTSKKSSTAIVEDAVKGLKLTSEDTTAKEAPVKGNGTKPWVIDDVRAFKSKLGVTPGPQPVRDLSEFEETDSKL
;
A
#
# COMPACT_ATOMS: atom_id res chain seq x y z
N MET A 1 -9.25 1.91 3.96
CA MET A 1 -8.93 1.99 5.41
C MET A 1 -7.48 1.65 5.70
N LEU A 2 -6.94 0.48 5.30
CA LEU A 2 -5.53 0.12 5.54
C LEU A 2 -4.54 1.26 5.21
N ASP A 3 -4.58 1.78 3.99
CA ASP A 3 -3.73 2.90 3.56
C ASP A 3 -3.80 4.09 4.53
N GLN A 4 -5.00 4.50 4.96
CA GLN A 4 -5.19 5.61 5.91
C GLN A 4 -4.51 5.37 7.26
N ILE A 5 -4.54 4.15 7.78
CA ILE A 5 -3.99 3.84 9.11
C ILE A 5 -2.48 3.63 9.05
N THR A 6 -1.95 3.10 7.94
CA THR A 6 -0.52 2.82 7.78
C THR A 6 0.28 3.94 7.12
N HIS A 7 -0.36 4.94 6.50
CA HIS A 7 0.33 5.96 5.71
C HIS A 7 1.44 6.70 6.49
N GLU A 8 1.06 7.32 7.61
CA GLU A 8 2.01 8.04 8.46
C GLU A 8 2.99 7.09 9.17
N PRO A 9 2.55 5.97 9.79
CA PRO A 9 3.47 5.05 10.45
C PRO A 9 4.50 4.41 9.50
N ALA A 10 4.12 4.09 8.26
CA ALA A 10 5.03 3.55 7.26
C ALA A 10 6.07 4.58 6.84
N PHE A 11 5.65 5.84 6.66
CA PHE A 11 6.57 6.93 6.34
C PHE A 11 7.52 7.18 7.52
N ASP A 12 7.00 7.37 8.73
CA ASP A 12 7.81 7.61 9.91
C ASP A 12 8.83 6.48 10.15
N GLN A 13 8.40 5.23 10.11
CA GLN A 13 9.29 4.10 10.33
C GLN A 13 10.36 3.97 9.23
N LEU A 14 9.96 3.86 7.96
CA LEU A 14 10.87 3.52 6.88
C LEU A 14 11.67 4.74 6.38
N ARG A 15 11.09 5.94 6.42
CA ARG A 15 11.74 7.18 5.97
C ARG A 15 12.44 7.92 7.10
N THR A 16 11.74 8.20 8.20
CA THR A 16 12.24 9.11 9.24
C THR A 16 13.18 8.40 10.22
N LYS A 17 12.79 7.22 10.71
CA LYS A 17 13.58 6.46 11.70
C LYS A 17 14.68 5.65 11.06
N GLU A 18 14.34 4.84 10.05
CA GLU A 18 15.31 3.94 9.41
C GLU A 18 16.11 4.59 8.29
N GLN A 19 15.70 5.77 7.82
CA GLN A 19 16.40 6.54 6.78
C GLN A 19 16.70 5.70 5.52
N LEU A 20 15.75 4.85 5.09
CA LEU A 20 15.98 3.91 3.99
C LEU A 20 16.20 4.59 2.64
N GLY A 21 15.74 5.82 2.46
CA GLY A 21 16.02 6.62 1.29
C GLY A 21 15.03 7.77 1.14
N TYR A 22 15.26 8.70 0.20
CA TYR A 22 14.40 9.89 0.06
C TYR A 22 12.97 9.55 -0.35
N VAL A 23 12.82 8.62 -1.30
CA VAL A 23 11.52 8.19 -1.82
C VAL A 23 11.07 6.95 -1.04
N VAL A 24 10.09 7.15 -0.16
CA VAL A 24 9.37 6.09 0.54
C VAL A 24 7.89 6.39 0.39
N PHE A 25 7.17 5.46 -0.24
CA PHE A 25 5.74 5.55 -0.43
C PHE A 25 5.08 4.24 -0.02
N SER A 26 3.93 4.33 0.63
CA SER A 26 3.01 3.22 0.81
C SER A 26 1.60 3.68 0.44
N GLY A 27 0.79 2.76 -0.07
CA GLY A 27 -0.61 3.07 -0.33
C GLY A 27 -1.35 2.04 -1.16
N ALA A 28 -2.65 2.25 -1.30
CA ALA A 28 -3.49 1.42 -2.16
C ALA A 28 -3.10 1.60 -3.64
N ARG A 29 -3.09 0.49 -4.38
CA ARG A 29 -3.01 0.46 -5.84
C ARG A 29 -4.27 -0.20 -6.36
N THR A 30 -5.18 0.63 -6.84
CA THR A 30 -6.40 0.18 -7.52
C THR A 30 -6.10 0.01 -9.01
N THR A 31 -6.53 -1.12 -9.56
CA THR A 31 -6.70 -1.37 -10.99
C THR A 31 -8.17 -1.67 -11.22
N SER A 32 -8.63 -1.80 -12.48
CA SER A 32 -10.05 -2.05 -12.74
C SER A 32 -10.58 -3.24 -11.93
N THR A 33 -9.89 -4.37 -11.94
CA THR A 33 -10.44 -5.61 -11.36
C THR A 33 -9.78 -6.06 -10.06
N THR A 34 -8.69 -5.39 -9.64
CA THR A 34 -7.94 -5.78 -8.45
C THR A 34 -7.45 -4.58 -7.66
N ILE A 35 -7.33 -4.77 -6.34
CA ILE A 35 -6.76 -3.78 -5.42
C ILE A 35 -5.59 -4.46 -4.70
N GLY A 36 -4.46 -3.76 -4.64
CA GLY A 36 -3.30 -4.17 -3.86
C GLY A 36 -2.86 -3.08 -2.89
N TYR A 37 -2.04 -3.46 -1.92
CA TYR A 37 -1.30 -2.52 -1.09
C TYR A 37 0.17 -2.57 -1.49
N ARG A 38 0.76 -1.42 -1.85
CA ARG A 38 2.12 -1.36 -2.41
C ARG A 38 3.04 -0.49 -1.57
N PHE A 39 4.32 -0.83 -1.61
CA PHE A 39 5.43 0.00 -1.15
C PHE A 39 6.31 0.35 -2.35
N ILE A 40 6.85 1.57 -2.37
CA ILE A 40 7.89 2.01 -3.31
C ILE A 40 8.99 2.64 -2.48
N VAL A 41 10.19 2.08 -2.57
CA VAL A 41 11.37 2.57 -1.84
C VAL A 41 12.52 2.70 -2.83
N GLN A 42 13.11 3.89 -2.90
CA GLN A 42 14.37 4.12 -3.60
C GLN A 42 15.48 4.28 -2.57
N SER A 43 16.48 3.41 -2.64
CA SER A 43 17.54 3.30 -1.64
C SER A 43 18.89 2.95 -2.27
N GLU A 44 19.97 3.22 -1.53
CA GLU A 44 21.30 2.66 -1.77
C GLU A 44 21.46 1.24 -1.19
N ARG A 45 20.51 0.80 -0.35
CA ARG A 45 20.50 -0.56 0.23
C ARG A 45 20.00 -1.58 -0.78
N THR A 46 20.32 -2.85 -0.55
CA THR A 46 19.89 -3.93 -1.44
C THR A 46 18.38 -4.15 -1.36
N PRO A 47 17.71 -4.54 -2.46
CA PRO A 47 16.27 -4.80 -2.45
C PRO A 47 15.82 -5.84 -1.41
N GLU A 48 16.64 -6.86 -1.14
CA GLU A 48 16.36 -7.89 -0.14
C GLU A 48 16.33 -7.32 1.28
N TYR A 49 17.24 -6.37 1.57
CA TYR A 49 17.23 -5.67 2.85
C TYR A 49 15.96 -4.83 3.00
N LEU A 50 15.58 -4.09 1.95
CA LEU A 50 14.37 -3.26 1.95
C LEU A 50 13.10 -4.09 2.12
N GLU A 51 13.01 -5.23 1.43
CA GLU A 51 11.90 -6.15 1.62
C GLU A 51 11.80 -6.64 3.06
N GLY A 52 12.94 -6.98 3.68
CA GLY A 52 13.00 -7.37 5.08
C GLY A 52 12.48 -6.26 6.00
N ARG A 53 12.86 -5.00 5.75
CA ARG A 53 12.37 -3.85 6.55
C ARG A 53 10.88 -3.59 6.36
N ILE A 54 10.35 -3.73 5.16
CA ILE A 54 8.91 -3.63 4.90
C ILE A 54 8.15 -4.74 5.62
N ASP A 55 8.63 -5.98 5.57
CA ASP A 55 7.99 -7.10 6.27
C ASP A 55 8.09 -6.93 7.80
N SER A 56 9.20 -6.42 8.33
CA SER A 56 9.33 -5.99 9.74
C SER A 56 8.30 -4.95 10.14
N PHE A 57 8.15 -3.88 9.35
CA PHE A 57 7.14 -2.86 9.59
C PHE A 57 5.73 -3.47 9.66
N LEU A 58 5.35 -4.30 8.68
CA LEU A 58 4.03 -4.93 8.64
C LEU A 58 3.77 -5.86 9.83
N ALA A 59 4.77 -6.67 10.21
CA ALA A 59 4.66 -7.56 11.37
C ALA A 59 4.51 -6.78 12.68
N ASN A 60 5.28 -5.70 12.83
CA ASN A 60 5.25 -4.85 14.02
C ASN A 60 4.00 -3.95 14.09
N TYR A 61 3.39 -3.63 12.94
CA TYR A 61 2.19 -2.81 12.89
C TYR A 61 0.91 -3.57 13.27
N LEU A 62 0.86 -4.90 13.05
CA LEU A 62 -0.32 -5.69 13.42
C LEU A 62 -0.67 -5.60 14.93
N PRO A 63 0.28 -5.73 15.87
CA PRO A 63 0.03 -5.43 17.28
C PRO A 63 -0.50 -4.02 17.54
N THR A 64 0.03 -3.00 16.85
CA THR A 64 -0.47 -1.62 16.95
C THR A 64 -1.93 -1.54 16.52
N LEU A 65 -2.31 -2.16 15.40
CA LEU A 65 -3.70 -2.20 14.93
C LEU A 65 -4.63 -2.93 15.91
N LYS A 66 -4.17 -4.04 16.51
CA LYS A 66 -4.96 -4.79 17.52
C LYS A 66 -5.20 -3.99 18.80
N ASN A 67 -4.19 -3.24 19.24
CA ASN A 67 -4.20 -2.49 20.48
C ASN A 67 -4.73 -1.05 20.32
N MET A 68 -4.95 -0.59 19.08
CA MET A 68 -5.56 0.70 18.77
C MET A 68 -6.92 0.82 19.47
N SER A 69 -7.17 1.95 20.10
CA SER A 69 -8.47 2.22 20.72
C SER A 69 -9.57 2.40 19.66
N ASP A 70 -10.82 2.14 20.02
CA ASP A 70 -11.93 2.34 19.08
C ASP A 70 -12.07 3.82 18.68
N SER A 71 -11.79 4.75 19.62
CA SER A 71 -11.77 6.19 19.36
C SER A 71 -10.72 6.60 18.31
N GLU A 72 -9.51 6.04 18.37
CA GLU A 72 -8.47 6.29 17.37
C GLU A 72 -8.86 5.73 16.00
N PHE A 73 -9.40 4.50 15.97
CA PHE A 73 -9.89 3.88 14.73
C PHE A 73 -11.02 4.71 14.09
N GLU A 74 -11.99 5.16 14.89
CA GLU A 74 -13.06 6.07 14.47
C GLU A 74 -12.51 7.42 14.00
N GLY A 75 -11.40 7.90 14.57
CA GLY A 75 -10.66 9.06 14.08
C GLY A 75 -10.16 8.88 12.65
N HIS A 76 -9.59 7.72 12.33
CA HIS A 76 -9.19 7.38 10.96
C HIS A 76 -10.39 7.25 10.02
N GLN A 77 -11.49 6.64 10.47
CA GLN A 77 -12.74 6.56 9.68
C GLN A 77 -13.27 7.95 9.34
N ARG A 78 -13.42 8.84 10.34
CA ARG A 78 -13.88 10.22 10.13
C ARG A 78 -13.00 10.97 9.14
N SER A 79 -11.69 10.83 9.27
CA SER A 79 -10.72 11.47 8.37
C SER A 79 -10.88 10.96 6.93
N LEU A 80 -11.02 9.64 6.74
CA LEU A 80 -11.19 9.04 5.42
C LEU A 80 -12.54 9.40 4.79
N VAL A 81 -13.62 9.39 5.57
CA VAL A 81 -14.96 9.83 5.13
C VAL A 81 -14.93 11.28 4.69
N THR A 82 -14.31 12.16 5.48
CA THR A 82 -14.17 13.59 5.14
C THR A 82 -13.45 13.76 3.82
N LYS A 83 -12.33 13.05 3.63
CA LYS A 83 -11.56 13.06 2.38
C LYS A 83 -12.37 12.54 1.19
N ARG A 84 -13.16 11.49 1.37
CA ARG A 84 -14.02 10.93 0.31
C ARG A 84 -15.16 11.88 -0.09
N MET A 85 -15.69 12.63 0.88
CA MET A 85 -16.83 13.53 0.70
C MET A 85 -16.42 14.97 0.38
N GLU A 86 -15.12 15.24 0.20
CA GLU A 86 -14.63 16.58 -0.12
C GLU A 86 -15.24 17.08 -1.43
N LYS A 87 -15.78 18.31 -1.40
CA LYS A 87 -16.32 18.95 -2.60
C LYS A 87 -15.18 19.22 -3.59
N LEU A 88 -15.44 18.90 -4.84
CA LEU A 88 -14.55 19.21 -5.96
C LEU A 88 -14.46 20.73 -6.11
N LYS A 89 -13.23 21.23 -6.27
CA LYS A 89 -12.92 22.68 -6.21
C LYS A 89 -13.06 23.37 -7.55
N ASN A 90 -13.06 22.59 -8.64
CA ASN A 90 -13.08 23.10 -10.01
C ASN A 90 -13.55 22.02 -11.00
N LEU A 91 -13.83 22.45 -12.23
CA LEU A 91 -14.29 21.59 -13.33
C LEU A 91 -13.27 20.52 -13.71
N ASP A 92 -11.96 20.78 -13.57
CA ASP A 92 -10.93 19.79 -13.89
C ASP A 92 -10.98 18.59 -12.92
N GLN A 93 -11.20 18.85 -11.63
CA GLN A 93 -11.36 17.80 -10.63
C GLN A 93 -12.64 16.98 -10.86
N GLU A 94 -13.74 17.65 -11.20
CA GLU A 94 -15.00 16.99 -11.55
C GLU A 94 -14.88 16.12 -12.80
N SER A 95 -14.35 16.70 -13.87
CA SER A 95 -14.13 16.00 -15.14
C SER A 95 -13.20 14.80 -14.94
N SER A 96 -12.11 14.96 -14.18
CA SER A 96 -11.18 13.86 -13.88
C SER A 96 -11.84 12.73 -13.10
N ARG A 97 -12.70 13.08 -12.13
CA ARG A 97 -13.44 12.09 -11.34
C ARG A 97 -14.44 11.33 -12.22
N LEU A 98 -15.28 12.02 -12.97
CA LEU A 98 -16.24 11.40 -13.89
C LEU A 98 -15.52 10.50 -14.91
N TRP A 99 -14.43 11.00 -15.50
CA TRP A 99 -13.65 10.25 -16.48
C TRP A 99 -13.02 8.98 -15.89
N THR A 100 -12.70 8.95 -14.60
CA THR A 100 -12.23 7.72 -13.93
C THR A 100 -13.30 6.63 -13.95
N HIS A 101 -14.57 6.97 -13.77
CA HIS A 101 -15.69 6.01 -13.81
C HIS A 101 -16.00 5.55 -15.23
N VAL A 102 -15.89 6.45 -16.22
CA VAL A 102 -16.05 6.10 -17.64
C VAL A 102 -14.90 5.21 -18.12
N ALA A 103 -13.65 5.60 -17.89
CA ALA A 103 -12.47 4.88 -18.36
C ALA A 103 -12.25 3.52 -17.68
N SER A 104 -12.97 3.25 -16.58
CA SER A 104 -12.90 1.97 -15.87
C SER A 104 -14.04 1.01 -16.22
N ASP A 105 -15.01 1.43 -17.04
CA ASP A 105 -16.24 0.70 -17.41
C ASP A 105 -17.14 0.30 -16.22
N TYR A 106 -16.93 0.88 -15.03
CA TYR A 106 -17.80 0.63 -13.87
C TYR A 106 -19.01 1.57 -13.81
N PHE A 107 -18.89 2.78 -14.37
CA PHE A 107 -19.94 3.82 -14.36
C PHE A 107 -20.51 4.14 -12.96
N ASP A 108 -19.71 3.93 -11.93
CA ASP A 108 -20.11 4.11 -10.53
C ASP A 108 -19.88 5.55 -10.07
N PHE A 109 -20.71 6.47 -10.53
CA PHE A 109 -20.57 7.89 -10.21
C PHE A 109 -20.83 8.21 -8.72
N ASP A 110 -21.57 7.33 -8.03
CA ASP A 110 -21.93 7.45 -6.61
C ASP A 110 -20.88 6.83 -5.66
N LEU A 111 -19.82 6.19 -6.19
CA LEU A 111 -18.79 5.47 -5.43
C LEU A 111 -18.28 6.22 -4.20
N SER A 112 -18.09 7.55 -4.25
CA SER A 112 -17.60 8.27 -3.06
C SER A 112 -18.56 8.21 -1.87
N TYR A 113 -19.87 8.25 -2.15
CA TYR A 113 -20.91 8.20 -1.14
C TYR A 113 -21.04 6.79 -0.58
N GLU A 114 -20.99 5.79 -1.45
CA GLU A 114 -21.03 4.37 -1.08
C GLU A 114 -19.78 3.95 -0.29
N ASP A 115 -18.59 4.39 -0.72
CA ASP A 115 -17.33 4.23 0.01
C ASP A 115 -17.42 4.87 1.39
N ALA A 116 -17.95 6.10 1.48
CA ALA A 116 -18.09 6.80 2.75
C ALA A 116 -19.04 6.06 3.71
N ALA A 117 -20.14 5.50 3.21
CA ALA A 117 -21.05 4.67 4.00
C ALA A 117 -20.38 3.37 4.45
N SER A 118 -19.68 2.69 3.54
CA SER A 118 -18.96 1.43 3.81
C SER A 118 -17.85 1.62 4.83
N VAL A 119 -17.09 2.72 4.73
CA VAL A 119 -16.03 3.05 5.68
C VAL A 119 -16.59 3.32 7.07
N LYS A 120 -17.77 3.95 7.21
CA LYS A 120 -18.42 4.17 8.51
C LYS A 120 -18.88 2.87 9.17
N ALA A 121 -19.32 1.90 8.38
CA ALA A 121 -19.80 0.61 8.88
C ALA A 121 -18.66 -0.35 9.25
N LEU A 122 -17.46 -0.16 8.67
CA LEU A 122 -16.31 -1.02 8.90
C LEU A 122 -15.89 -1.03 10.38
N THR A 123 -15.68 -2.22 10.94
CA THR A 123 -15.23 -2.38 12.32
C THR A 123 -13.71 -2.59 12.41
N LYS A 124 -13.12 -2.24 13.56
CA LYS A 124 -11.70 -2.53 13.84
C LYS A 124 -11.39 -4.03 13.74
N LYS A 125 -12.32 -4.88 14.19
CA LYS A 125 -12.19 -6.34 14.11
C LYS A 125 -12.05 -6.81 12.66
N GLU A 126 -12.94 -6.38 11.77
CA GLU A 126 -12.85 -6.71 10.33
C GLU A 126 -11.55 -6.20 9.71
N MET A 127 -11.07 -5.03 10.14
CA MET A 127 -9.78 -4.50 9.67
C MET A 127 -8.58 -5.35 10.14
N VAL A 128 -8.60 -5.84 11.38
CA VAL A 128 -7.59 -6.79 11.89
C VAL A 128 -7.64 -8.10 11.10
N GLU A 129 -8.83 -8.67 10.91
CA GLU A 129 -9.00 -9.92 10.15
C GLU A 129 -8.52 -9.77 8.70
N PHE A 130 -8.85 -8.66 8.05
CA PHE A 130 -8.34 -8.32 6.73
C PHE A 130 -6.80 -8.24 6.72
N PHE A 131 -6.19 -7.57 7.70
CA PHE A 131 -4.73 -7.44 7.78
C PHE A 131 -4.07 -8.81 7.96
N GLU A 132 -4.57 -9.62 8.89
CA GLU A 132 -4.07 -10.96 9.17
C GLU A 132 -4.19 -11.86 7.96
N HIS A 133 -5.29 -11.76 7.20
CA HIS A 133 -5.52 -12.60 6.03
C HIS A 133 -4.69 -12.16 4.82
N TYR A 134 -4.71 -10.88 4.44
CA TYR A 134 -4.17 -10.44 3.15
C TYR A 134 -2.78 -9.78 3.24
N ILE A 135 -2.40 -9.22 4.39
CA ILE A 135 -1.25 -8.31 4.51
C ILE A 135 -0.10 -8.91 5.32
N SER A 136 -0.41 -9.59 6.42
CA SER A 136 0.56 -10.12 7.36
C SER A 136 1.61 -11.01 6.66
N PRO A 137 2.93 -10.80 6.89
CA PRO A 137 3.97 -11.61 6.27
C PRO A 137 3.88 -13.11 6.54
N SER A 138 3.29 -13.51 7.67
CA SER A 138 3.08 -14.90 8.06
C SER A 138 1.83 -15.53 7.47
N SER A 139 0.96 -14.76 6.78
CA SER A 139 -0.30 -15.27 6.26
C SER A 139 -0.10 -16.25 5.10
N PRO A 140 -0.73 -17.44 5.13
CA PRO A 140 -0.70 -18.38 4.01
C PRO A 140 -1.46 -17.84 2.78
N SER A 141 -2.40 -16.91 2.95
CA SER A 141 -3.18 -16.31 1.85
C SER A 141 -2.51 -15.08 1.23
N ARG A 142 -1.37 -14.62 1.77
CA ARG A 142 -0.69 -13.42 1.26
C ARG A 142 -0.17 -13.64 -0.16
N ALA A 143 -0.67 -12.84 -1.10
CA ALA A 143 -0.12 -12.71 -2.44
C ALA A 143 0.86 -11.53 -2.51
N LYS A 144 2.15 -11.81 -2.77
CA LYS A 144 3.22 -10.80 -2.85
C LYS A 144 3.89 -10.85 -4.23
N LEU A 145 4.06 -9.67 -4.84
CA LEU A 145 4.91 -9.46 -6.01
C LEU A 145 5.94 -8.39 -5.65
N ALA A 146 7.22 -8.68 -5.87
CA ALA A 146 8.32 -7.74 -5.67
C ALA A 146 9.04 -7.49 -7.01
N VAL A 147 9.36 -6.23 -7.27
CA VAL A 147 10.15 -5.82 -8.43
C VAL A 147 11.44 -5.19 -7.92
N HIS A 148 12.56 -5.86 -8.17
CA HIS A 148 13.88 -5.39 -7.74
C HIS A 148 14.59 -4.68 -8.88
N LEU A 149 14.89 -3.40 -8.68
CA LEU A 149 15.78 -2.64 -9.54
C LEU A 149 17.12 -2.51 -8.84
N ARG A 150 18.17 -3.15 -9.39
CA ARG A 150 19.52 -3.10 -8.83
C ARG A 150 20.29 -1.94 -9.44
N ALA A 151 20.90 -1.12 -8.58
CA ALA A 151 21.79 -0.05 -9.02
C ALA A 151 23.01 -0.62 -9.74
N GLN A 152 23.42 0.00 -10.86
CA GLN A 152 24.61 -0.40 -11.62
C GLN A 152 25.92 -0.09 -10.87
N GLY A 153 25.89 0.89 -9.96
CA GLY A 153 27.06 1.43 -9.26
C GLY A 153 27.25 0.92 -7.83
N THR A 154 26.99 -0.36 -7.53
CA THR A 154 27.31 -0.89 -6.19
C THR A 154 28.82 -0.93 -6.00
N SER A 155 29.40 0.09 -5.36
CA SER A 155 30.78 -0.01 -4.90
C SER A 155 30.89 -1.23 -4.00
N LYS A 156 31.91 -2.08 -4.20
CA LYS A 156 32.23 -3.23 -3.33
C LYS A 156 32.68 -2.80 -1.92
N LYS A 157 32.25 -1.65 -1.42
CA LYS A 157 32.47 -1.28 -0.03
C LYS A 157 31.43 -2.02 0.80
N SER A 158 31.91 -3.09 1.43
CA SER A 158 31.19 -3.83 2.47
C SER A 158 30.40 -2.86 3.33
N SER A 159 29.11 -3.16 3.51
CA SER A 159 28.13 -2.40 4.30
C SER A 159 28.55 -2.15 5.75
N THR A 160 29.64 -2.75 6.22
CA THR A 160 30.29 -2.48 7.51
C THR A 160 31.09 -1.17 7.54
N ALA A 161 31.73 -0.76 6.46
CA ALA A 161 32.64 0.40 6.48
C ALA A 161 31.91 1.76 6.51
N ILE A 162 30.72 1.84 5.88
CA ILE A 162 29.93 3.09 5.83
C ILE A 162 29.28 3.39 7.19
N VAL A 163 28.95 2.35 7.95
CA VAL A 163 28.35 2.47 9.29
C VAL A 163 29.39 2.96 10.30
N GLU A 164 30.63 2.48 10.23
CA GLU A 164 31.70 2.91 11.15
C GLU A 164 32.12 4.37 10.97
N ASP A 165 32.20 4.86 9.73
CA ASP A 165 32.58 6.26 9.45
C ASP A 165 31.45 7.24 9.80
N ALA A 166 30.18 6.87 9.58
CA ALA A 166 29.03 7.71 9.94
C ALA A 166 28.85 7.80 11.47
N VAL A 167 29.07 6.69 12.20
CA VAL A 167 28.97 6.65 13.67
C VAL A 167 30.09 7.46 14.34
N LYS A 168 31.30 7.48 13.77
CA LYS A 168 32.41 8.33 14.25
C LYS A 168 32.17 9.83 14.05
N GLY A 169 31.49 10.22 12.97
CA GLY A 169 31.22 11.63 12.67
C GLY A 169 30.13 12.27 13.55
N LEU A 170 29.19 11.48 14.08
CA LEU A 170 27.98 11.98 14.73
C LEU A 170 27.89 11.76 16.25
N LYS A 171 28.88 11.08 16.88
CA LYS A 171 28.85 10.74 18.33
C LYS A 171 27.51 10.11 18.79
N LEU A 172 26.84 9.40 17.90
CA LEU A 172 25.69 8.58 18.25
C LEU A 172 26.22 7.32 18.93
N THR A 173 25.78 7.05 20.15
CA THR A 173 26.10 5.80 20.84
C THR A 173 25.60 4.64 19.99
N SER A 174 26.43 3.60 19.85
CA SER A 174 26.21 2.42 19.00
C SER A 174 24.99 1.56 19.38
N GLU A 175 24.17 2.01 20.32
CA GLU A 175 22.93 1.36 20.75
C GLU A 175 21.74 1.69 19.83
N ASP A 176 21.74 2.83 19.12
CA ASP A 176 20.59 3.26 18.30
C ASP A 176 20.53 2.65 16.88
N THR A 177 21.60 2.01 16.40
CA THR A 177 21.67 1.48 15.01
C THR A 177 21.68 -0.04 14.93
N THR A 178 21.48 -0.75 16.04
CA THR A 178 21.55 -2.22 16.09
C THR A 178 20.32 -2.86 16.72
N ALA A 179 19.12 -2.37 16.42
CA ALA A 179 17.96 -3.26 16.40
C ALA A 179 18.13 -4.23 15.21
N LYS A 180 18.96 -5.26 15.39
CA LYS A 180 18.89 -6.49 14.59
C LYS A 180 17.55 -7.14 14.91
N GLU A 181 16.46 -6.58 14.37
CA GLU A 181 15.19 -7.27 14.35
C GLU A 181 15.43 -8.58 13.61
N ALA A 182 15.12 -9.69 14.29
CA ALA A 182 15.20 -11.00 13.69
C ALA A 182 14.37 -10.99 12.40
N PRO A 183 14.83 -11.65 11.32
CA PRO A 183 14.08 -11.70 10.08
C PRO A 183 12.67 -12.22 10.37
N VAL A 184 11.66 -11.44 9.98
CA VAL A 184 10.26 -11.83 10.15
C VAL A 184 10.05 -13.19 9.48
N LYS A 185 9.52 -14.15 10.23
CA LYS A 185 9.14 -15.45 9.66
C LYS A 185 8.00 -15.21 8.66
N GLY A 186 8.33 -15.33 7.37
CA GLY A 186 7.33 -15.35 6.30
C GLY A 186 6.45 -16.60 6.37
N ASN A 187 5.45 -16.67 5.49
CA ASN A 187 4.50 -17.78 5.39
C ASN A 187 5.08 -19.12 4.85
N GLY A 188 6.40 -19.25 4.75
CA GLY A 188 7.08 -20.45 4.26
C GLY A 188 7.04 -20.66 2.74
N THR A 189 6.39 -19.77 1.98
CA THR A 189 6.41 -19.84 0.51
C THR A 189 7.81 -19.52 -0.02
N LYS A 190 8.29 -20.34 -0.96
CA LYS A 190 9.55 -20.08 -1.66
C LYS A 190 9.31 -19.04 -2.75
N PRO A 191 10.04 -17.90 -2.78
CA PRO A 191 9.91 -16.93 -3.86
C PRO A 191 10.19 -17.57 -5.22
N TRP A 192 9.30 -17.33 -6.18
CA TRP A 192 9.50 -17.74 -7.57
C TRP A 192 10.08 -16.58 -8.37
N VAL A 193 11.33 -16.73 -8.84
CA VAL A 193 11.99 -15.74 -9.71
C VAL A 193 11.38 -15.80 -11.11
N ILE A 194 11.01 -14.63 -11.64
CA ILE A 194 10.42 -14.49 -12.97
C ILE A 194 11.52 -14.12 -13.96
N ASP A 195 11.95 -15.08 -14.77
CA ASP A 195 12.97 -14.87 -15.81
C ASP A 195 12.37 -14.33 -17.12
N ASP A 196 11.12 -14.68 -17.42
CA ASP A 196 10.36 -14.18 -18.58
C ASP A 196 8.97 -13.74 -18.16
N VAL A 197 8.73 -12.42 -18.25
CA VAL A 197 7.46 -11.79 -17.88
C VAL A 197 6.30 -12.24 -18.76
N ARG A 198 6.52 -12.49 -20.07
CA ARG A 198 5.47 -12.94 -20.98
C ARG A 198 5.07 -14.38 -20.66
N ALA A 199 6.06 -15.25 -20.49
CA ALA A 199 5.81 -16.64 -20.11
C ALA A 199 5.12 -16.74 -18.74
N PHE A 200 5.53 -15.92 -17.76
CA PHE A 200 4.87 -15.84 -16.47
C PHE A 200 3.40 -15.42 -16.59
N LYS A 201 3.11 -14.32 -17.31
CA LYS A 201 1.75 -13.84 -17.53
C LYS A 201 0.86 -14.88 -18.22
N SER A 202 1.40 -15.65 -19.17
CA SER A 202 0.63 -16.69 -19.89
C SER A 202 0.11 -17.83 -18.99
N LYS A 203 0.68 -17.99 -17.79
CA LYS A 203 0.30 -19.03 -16.82
C LYS A 203 -0.71 -18.54 -15.77
N LEU A 204 -1.02 -17.25 -15.74
CA LEU A 204 -1.91 -16.67 -14.75
C LEU A 204 -3.35 -16.65 -15.27
N GLY A 205 -4.30 -16.92 -14.37
CA GLY A 205 -5.71 -16.65 -14.63
C GLY A 205 -5.93 -15.16 -14.83
N VAL A 206 -6.73 -14.80 -15.82
CA VAL A 206 -7.17 -13.43 -16.05
C VAL A 206 -8.47 -13.21 -15.28
N THR A 207 -8.58 -12.09 -14.56
CA THR A 207 -9.83 -11.72 -13.91
C THR A 207 -10.90 -11.43 -14.97
N PRO A 208 -12.19 -11.66 -14.68
CA PRO A 208 -13.26 -11.13 -15.51
C PRO A 208 -13.07 -9.62 -15.75
N GLY A 209 -13.53 -9.13 -16.90
CA GLY A 209 -13.52 -7.70 -17.17
C GLY A 209 -14.38 -6.92 -16.15
N PRO A 210 -14.19 -5.60 -16.03
CA PRO A 210 -15.08 -4.76 -15.24
C PRO A 210 -16.54 -4.98 -15.67
N GLN A 211 -17.45 -4.93 -14.69
CA GLN A 211 -18.88 -5.01 -14.93
C GLN A 211 -19.49 -3.69 -14.44
N PRO A 212 -20.27 -2.99 -15.28
CA PRO A 212 -21.00 -1.80 -14.88
C PRO A 212 -21.83 -2.03 -13.62
N VAL A 213 -21.78 -1.09 -12.68
CA VAL A 213 -22.65 -1.12 -11.49
C VAL A 213 -24.10 -0.78 -11.86
N ARG A 214 -24.26 0.07 -12.88
CA ARG A 214 -25.54 0.45 -13.49
C ARG A 214 -25.47 0.27 -14.99
N ASP A 215 -26.59 -0.05 -15.62
CA ASP A 215 -26.64 -0.17 -17.07
C ASP A 215 -26.48 1.22 -17.72
N LEU A 216 -25.79 1.30 -18.86
CA LEU A 216 -25.59 2.57 -19.57
C LEU A 216 -26.91 3.23 -19.99
N SER A 217 -27.95 2.43 -20.25
CA SER A 217 -29.28 2.91 -20.58
C SER A 217 -29.91 3.76 -19.47
N GLU A 218 -29.48 3.59 -18.21
CA GLU A 218 -29.95 4.43 -17.09
C GLU A 218 -29.48 5.89 -17.20
N PHE A 219 -28.44 6.15 -17.99
CA PHE A 219 -27.91 7.49 -18.24
C PHE A 219 -28.34 8.07 -19.59
N GLU A 220 -29.08 7.30 -20.40
CA GLU A 220 -29.60 7.79 -21.67
C GLU A 220 -30.78 8.73 -21.44
N GLU A 221 -30.59 10.00 -21.77
CA GLU A 221 -31.68 10.96 -21.85
C GLU A 221 -32.24 10.96 -23.28
N THR A 222 -33.22 10.09 -23.54
CA THR A 222 -33.90 10.00 -24.85
C THR A 222 -34.93 11.11 -25.05
N ASP A 223 -35.33 11.79 -23.97
CA ASP A 223 -36.30 12.86 -24.03
C ASP A 223 -35.63 14.16 -24.48
N SER A 224 -36.20 14.80 -25.51
CA SER A 224 -35.78 16.11 -25.97
C SER A 224 -35.91 17.13 -24.85
N LYS A 225 -34.78 17.55 -24.27
CA LYS A 225 -34.72 18.68 -23.33
C LYS A 225 -35.08 19.97 -24.07
N LEU A 226 -36.35 20.37 -23.95
CA LEU A 226 -36.92 21.64 -24.42
C LEU A 226 -36.45 22.81 -23.55
#